data_AF-A2F4B0-F1
#
_entry.id   AF-A2F4B0-F1
#
_cell.length_a   1.000
_cell.length_b   1.000
_cell.length_c   1.000
_cell.angle_alpha   90.00
_cell.angle_beta   90.00
_cell.angle_gamma   90.00
#
_symmetry.space_group_name_H-M   'P 1'
#
loop_
_entity.id
_entity.type
_entity.pdbx_description
1 polymer ?
#
loop_
_entity_poly.entity_id
_entity_poly.type
_entity_poly.pdbx_seq_one_letter_code
_entity_poly.pdbx_strand_id
1 'polypeptide(L)'
;MTELKSSPYKVLKSELPTYYFNLLNHFQKRIHSRTGNAILLAICKSFYDKENIEIFARERMIEYLPFAQKEYKQQLLDLLYILVSEVPDIFNERIATQIQPLAETEPRKVLTLIAIFAQKFDEVHDPLPMVDILFRKADYFRAVECADDYLTLLVWLMTRYPSFKKQRSQHCWTYVCDMLTLTNVAILNTCYYALCAIADVDRDLVAECGYPVSAVSRDIRRRPVKAAALSLILRFPPTSETRKMEETLKSLVIAAAEDDRAALILMGLAQDTGNAMHLLQNPDWMTRGLPTAINTMLLLCIILLHTDLRQIVVETPKTVDLLNGLLLSNSVGMTEVICIILRRLPLTPDFVQSLSESGFLGSYFSSVLENEDADTLMSALRVLDALSRVCYVREMSEMVDTVVRLIKEPNTLSSAAASVSVDLAKHSKCASMFKQKKLPKFFKQPDLDPKLKKYGNRFLSVIASKKKK
;
A
#
# COMPACT_ATOMS: atom_id res chain seq x y z
N MET A 1 -47.50 36.25 -23.37
CA MET A 1 -46.21 35.61 -23.76
C MET A 1 -45.28 36.57 -24.51
N THR A 2 -45.75 37.31 -25.52
CA THR A 2 -44.93 38.29 -26.25
C THR A 2 -44.46 39.44 -25.36
N GLU A 3 -45.33 39.96 -24.49
CA GLU A 3 -44.99 41.03 -23.54
C GLU A 3 -43.92 40.60 -22.53
N LEU A 4 -44.07 39.41 -21.93
CA LEU A 4 -43.12 38.83 -20.96
C LEU A 4 -41.71 38.63 -21.54
N LYS A 5 -41.59 38.41 -22.85
CA LYS A 5 -40.27 38.27 -23.51
C LYS A 5 -39.55 39.61 -23.67
N SER A 6 -40.29 40.71 -23.77
CA SER A 6 -39.75 42.07 -23.96
C SER A 6 -39.67 42.88 -22.68
N SER A 7 -40.41 42.49 -21.64
CA SER A 7 -40.47 43.22 -20.37
C SER A 7 -39.11 43.38 -19.67
N PRO A 8 -38.16 42.43 -19.70
CA PRO A 8 -36.87 42.61 -19.02
C PRO A 8 -36.07 43.83 -19.50
N TYR A 9 -36.29 44.26 -20.76
CA TYR A 9 -35.58 45.38 -21.38
C TYR A 9 -36.29 46.73 -21.21
N LYS A 10 -37.48 46.75 -20.60
CA LYS A 10 -38.33 47.94 -20.47
C LYS A 10 -38.49 48.42 -19.03
N VAL A 11 -38.14 47.59 -18.04
CA VAL A 11 -38.30 47.89 -16.62
C VAL A 11 -37.16 48.79 -16.15
N LEU A 12 -37.49 49.90 -15.48
CA LEU A 12 -36.48 50.78 -14.89
C LEU A 12 -35.87 50.15 -13.63
N LYS A 13 -34.63 50.49 -13.28
CA LYS A 13 -33.93 49.92 -12.11
C LYS A 13 -34.73 50.07 -10.80
N SER A 14 -35.40 51.21 -10.61
CA SER A 14 -36.25 51.47 -9.44
C SER A 14 -37.50 50.58 -9.36
N GLU A 15 -37.93 50.01 -10.48
CA GLU A 15 -39.13 49.17 -10.58
C GLU A 15 -38.82 47.67 -10.48
N LEU A 16 -37.53 47.28 -10.53
CA LEU A 16 -37.10 45.89 -10.48
C LEU A 16 -37.58 45.11 -9.25
N PRO A 17 -37.57 45.66 -8.01
CA PRO A 17 -38.09 44.95 -6.85
C PRO A 17 -39.56 44.54 -7.04
N THR A 18 -40.41 45.48 -7.47
CA THR A 18 -41.84 45.23 -7.71
C THR A 18 -42.04 44.29 -8.90
N TYR A 19 -41.23 44.42 -9.95
CA TYR A 19 -41.26 43.53 -11.11
C TYR A 19 -40.97 42.08 -10.71
N TYR A 20 -39.87 41.83 -9.99
CA TYR A 20 -39.50 40.49 -9.52
C TYR A 20 -40.55 39.92 -8.58
N PHE A 21 -41.01 40.71 -7.62
CA PHE A 21 -42.04 40.28 -6.68
C PHE A 21 -43.31 39.84 -7.40
N ASN A 22 -43.82 40.65 -8.34
CA ASN A 22 -45.03 40.32 -9.10
C ASN A 22 -44.86 39.03 -9.92
N LEU A 23 -43.71 38.88 -10.57
CA LEU A 23 -43.39 37.68 -11.34
C LEU A 23 -43.32 36.43 -10.47
N LEU A 24 -42.61 36.50 -9.35
CA LEU A 24 -42.40 35.36 -8.45
C LEU A 24 -43.66 34.99 -7.67
N ASN A 25 -44.52 35.97 -7.37
CA ASN A 25 -45.79 35.74 -6.69
C ASN A 25 -46.75 34.83 -7.49
N HIS A 26 -46.57 34.72 -8.82
CA HIS A 26 -47.32 33.76 -9.62
C HIS A 26 -47.05 32.30 -9.23
N PHE A 27 -45.87 31.96 -8.68
CA PHE A 27 -45.55 30.60 -8.23
C PHE A 27 -46.25 30.20 -6.93
N GLN A 28 -46.91 31.14 -6.23
CA GLN A 28 -47.79 30.81 -5.09
C GLN A 28 -49.09 30.12 -5.54
N LYS A 29 -49.45 30.25 -6.83
CA LYS A 29 -50.60 29.60 -7.45
C LYS A 29 -50.11 28.51 -8.41
N ARG A 30 -50.96 27.52 -8.67
CA ARG A 30 -50.65 26.52 -9.70
C ARG A 30 -50.73 27.19 -11.07
N ILE A 31 -49.59 27.39 -11.70
CA ILE A 31 -49.48 27.94 -13.06
C ILE A 31 -49.03 26.87 -14.04
N HIS A 32 -49.26 27.10 -15.33
CA HIS A 32 -48.84 26.17 -16.37
C HIS A 32 -47.31 26.21 -16.53
N SER A 33 -46.68 25.04 -16.70
CA SER A 33 -45.21 24.87 -16.79
C SER A 33 -44.54 25.83 -17.79
N ARG A 34 -45.10 25.93 -19.01
CA ARG A 34 -44.68 26.90 -20.03
C ARG A 34 -44.65 28.35 -19.55
N THR A 35 -45.63 28.77 -18.76
CA THR A 35 -45.72 30.14 -18.23
C THR A 35 -44.67 30.37 -17.15
N GLY A 36 -44.55 29.46 -16.17
CA GLY A 36 -43.53 29.60 -15.12
C GLY A 36 -42.10 29.55 -15.68
N ASN A 37 -41.81 28.69 -16.66
CA ASN A 37 -40.50 28.68 -17.34
C ASN A 37 -40.23 29.99 -18.10
N ALA A 38 -41.26 30.60 -18.69
CA ALA A 38 -41.12 31.91 -19.33
C ALA A 38 -40.90 33.04 -18.31
N ILE A 39 -41.47 32.92 -17.10
CA ILE A 39 -41.23 33.85 -15.99
C ILE A 39 -39.76 33.76 -15.53
N LEU A 40 -39.27 32.55 -15.23
CA LEU A 40 -37.87 32.36 -14.82
C LEU A 40 -36.89 32.86 -15.89
N LEU A 41 -37.18 32.56 -17.17
CA LEU A 41 -36.35 33.05 -18.27
C LEU A 41 -36.39 34.58 -18.41
N ALA A 42 -37.53 35.23 -18.13
CA ALA A 42 -37.63 36.69 -18.13
C ALA A 42 -36.77 37.30 -17.01
N ILE A 43 -36.76 36.67 -15.81
CA ILE A 43 -35.87 37.04 -14.71
C ILE A 43 -34.42 36.87 -15.14
N CYS A 44 -34.00 35.71 -15.68
CA CYS A 44 -32.63 35.53 -16.18
C CYS A 44 -32.23 36.61 -17.20
N LYS A 45 -33.14 36.95 -18.12
CA LYS A 45 -32.89 37.99 -19.13
C LYS A 45 -32.76 39.39 -18.55
N SER A 46 -33.34 39.66 -17.39
CA SER A 46 -33.19 40.96 -16.71
C SER A 46 -31.82 41.11 -16.04
N PHE A 47 -31.07 40.01 -15.86
CA PHE A 47 -29.74 39.99 -15.25
C PHE A 47 -28.62 40.36 -16.24
N TYR A 48 -28.91 41.20 -17.24
CA TYR A 48 -27.89 41.70 -18.18
C TYR A 48 -26.94 42.73 -17.55
N ASP A 49 -27.33 43.31 -16.40
CA ASP A 49 -26.54 44.25 -15.61
C ASP A 49 -26.36 43.69 -14.19
N LYS A 50 -25.14 43.80 -13.65
CA LYS A 50 -24.78 43.33 -12.30
C LYS A 50 -25.64 44.00 -11.23
N GLU A 51 -25.96 45.28 -11.39
CA GLU A 51 -26.80 46.01 -10.44
C GLU A 51 -28.20 45.38 -10.32
N ASN A 52 -28.76 44.85 -11.41
CA ASN A 52 -30.07 44.19 -11.40
C ASN A 52 -30.05 42.90 -10.58
N ILE A 53 -28.91 42.20 -10.59
CA ILE A 53 -28.67 40.98 -9.79
C ILE A 53 -28.52 41.36 -8.31
N GLU A 54 -27.78 42.43 -8.02
CA GLU A 54 -27.61 42.94 -6.64
C GLU A 54 -28.94 43.40 -6.04
N ILE A 55 -29.83 44.01 -6.83
CA ILE A 55 -31.20 44.34 -6.39
C ILE A 55 -31.97 43.06 -6.08
N PHE A 56 -31.93 42.05 -6.95
CA PHE A 56 -32.58 40.76 -6.70
C PHE A 56 -32.10 40.10 -5.40
N ALA A 57 -30.78 40.14 -5.16
CA ALA A 57 -30.12 39.63 -3.97
C ALA A 57 -30.53 40.38 -2.69
N ARG A 58 -30.45 41.72 -2.72
CA ARG A 58 -30.76 42.62 -1.60
C ARG A 58 -32.20 42.45 -1.12
N GLU A 59 -33.12 42.32 -2.07
CA GLU A 59 -34.55 42.14 -1.80
C GLU A 59 -34.93 40.68 -1.49
N ARG A 60 -33.94 39.77 -1.35
CA ARG A 60 -34.12 38.35 -1.00
C ARG A 60 -35.11 37.61 -1.91
N MET A 61 -35.16 37.98 -3.18
CA MET A 61 -36.11 37.43 -4.15
C MET A 61 -35.92 35.93 -4.39
N ILE A 62 -34.71 35.41 -4.12
CA ILE A 62 -34.40 33.98 -4.19
C ILE A 62 -35.33 33.12 -3.32
N GLU A 63 -35.82 33.64 -2.18
CA GLU A 63 -36.68 32.90 -1.26
C GLU A 63 -38.06 32.54 -1.85
N TYR A 64 -38.48 33.23 -2.91
CA TYR A 64 -39.75 33.03 -3.60
C TYR A 64 -39.64 32.11 -4.83
N LEU A 65 -38.45 31.58 -5.11
CA LEU A 65 -38.26 30.69 -6.25
C LEU A 65 -38.95 29.34 -6.04
N PRO A 66 -39.42 28.70 -7.13
CA PRO A 66 -40.24 27.50 -7.06
C PRO A 66 -39.40 26.22 -6.89
N PHE A 67 -38.52 26.15 -5.90
CA PHE A 67 -37.61 25.01 -5.65
C PHE A 67 -38.32 23.65 -5.54
N ALA A 68 -39.53 23.63 -4.97
CA ALA A 68 -40.32 22.42 -4.78
C ALA A 68 -41.03 21.92 -6.06
N GLN A 69 -41.11 22.75 -7.11
CA GLN A 69 -41.97 22.50 -8.27
C GLN A 69 -41.13 21.93 -9.43
N LYS A 70 -41.29 20.62 -9.69
CA LYS A 70 -40.37 19.88 -10.56
C LYS A 70 -40.39 20.29 -12.03
N GLU A 71 -41.50 20.86 -12.51
CA GLU A 71 -41.64 21.29 -13.90
C GLU A 71 -40.78 22.52 -14.28
N TYR A 72 -40.20 23.23 -13.30
CA TYR A 72 -39.41 24.45 -13.53
C TYR A 72 -37.90 24.26 -13.33
N LYS A 73 -37.46 23.02 -13.08
CA LYS A 73 -36.08 22.73 -12.64
C LYS A 73 -35.01 23.24 -13.59
N GLN A 74 -35.19 23.07 -14.90
CA GLN A 74 -34.15 23.46 -15.86
C GLN A 74 -33.90 24.97 -15.81
N GLN A 75 -34.94 25.78 -15.97
CA GLN A 75 -34.82 27.24 -15.94
C GLN A 75 -34.44 27.75 -14.54
N LEU A 76 -34.84 27.04 -13.49
CA LEU A 76 -34.41 27.36 -12.12
C LEU A 76 -32.90 27.16 -11.97
N LEU A 77 -32.34 26.04 -12.45
CA LEU A 77 -30.90 25.80 -12.40
C LEU A 77 -30.10 26.81 -13.23
N ASP A 78 -30.61 27.23 -14.39
CA ASP A 78 -30.00 28.29 -15.20
C ASP A 78 -29.96 29.64 -14.45
N LEU A 79 -31.04 29.97 -13.73
CA LEU A 79 -31.10 31.16 -12.88
C LEU A 79 -30.12 31.07 -11.70
N LEU A 80 -30.11 29.92 -11.01
CA LEU A 80 -29.20 29.68 -9.88
C LEU A 80 -27.74 29.74 -10.30
N TYR A 81 -27.41 29.29 -11.51
CA TYR A 81 -26.05 29.41 -12.07
C TYR A 81 -25.57 30.87 -12.12
N ILE A 82 -26.42 31.78 -12.61
CA ILE A 82 -26.08 33.21 -12.67
C ILE A 82 -25.90 33.76 -11.25
N LEU A 83 -26.84 33.44 -10.35
CA LEU A 83 -26.83 33.91 -8.97
C LEU A 83 -25.58 33.43 -8.21
N VAL A 84 -25.21 32.15 -8.35
CA VAL A 84 -24.03 31.59 -7.67
C VAL A 84 -22.74 32.20 -8.19
N SER A 85 -22.73 32.60 -9.46
CA SER A 85 -21.57 33.23 -10.10
C SER A 85 -21.41 34.69 -9.68
N GLU A 86 -22.50 35.44 -9.48
CA GLU A 86 -22.43 36.89 -9.29
C GLU A 86 -22.64 37.35 -7.84
N VAL A 87 -23.51 36.68 -7.08
CA VAL A 87 -23.95 37.09 -5.73
C VAL A 87 -24.02 35.90 -4.77
N PRO A 88 -22.89 35.20 -4.51
CA PRO A 88 -22.90 33.94 -3.76
C PRO A 88 -23.36 34.06 -2.30
N ASP A 89 -23.26 35.24 -1.66
CA ASP A 89 -23.71 35.44 -0.27
C ASP A 89 -25.21 35.23 -0.03
N ILE A 90 -26.03 35.20 -1.08
CA ILE A 90 -27.48 34.93 -0.93
C ILE A 90 -27.77 33.46 -0.57
N PHE A 91 -26.81 32.56 -0.77
CA PHE A 91 -26.96 31.12 -0.56
C PHE A 91 -26.70 30.72 0.90
N ASN A 92 -27.56 31.22 1.80
CA ASN A 92 -27.56 30.83 3.21
C ASN A 92 -28.17 29.42 3.43
N GLU A 93 -28.17 28.97 4.69
CA GLU A 93 -28.71 27.65 5.10
C GLU A 93 -30.14 27.36 4.62
N ARG A 94 -31.01 28.37 4.60
CA ARG A 94 -32.39 28.20 4.11
C ARG A 94 -32.42 27.91 2.62
N ILE A 95 -31.65 28.66 1.83
CA ILE A 95 -31.57 28.45 0.38
C ILE A 95 -30.86 27.14 0.04
N ALA A 96 -29.76 26.81 0.72
CA ALA A 96 -29.08 25.53 0.56
C ALA A 96 -30.03 24.35 0.81
N THR A 97 -30.89 24.44 1.83
CA THR A 97 -31.93 23.44 2.11
C THR A 97 -32.96 23.33 0.97
N GLN A 98 -33.31 24.44 0.34
CA GLN A 98 -34.22 24.45 -0.82
C GLN A 98 -33.58 23.89 -2.10
N ILE A 99 -32.25 23.93 -2.23
CA ILE A 99 -31.52 23.37 -3.39
C ILE A 99 -31.37 21.85 -3.28
N GLN A 100 -31.32 21.29 -2.07
CA GLN A 100 -31.14 19.85 -1.83
C GLN A 100 -32.07 18.93 -2.66
N PRO A 101 -33.39 19.18 -2.79
CA PRO A 101 -34.28 18.39 -3.65
C PRO A 101 -33.94 18.42 -5.15
N LEU A 102 -33.19 19.43 -5.61
CA LEU A 102 -32.72 19.51 -7.00
C LEU A 102 -31.61 18.49 -7.25
N ALA A 103 -30.75 18.23 -6.24
CA ALA A 103 -29.66 17.26 -6.33
C ALA A 103 -30.19 15.84 -6.56
N GLU A 104 -31.39 15.54 -6.07
CA GLU A 104 -32.03 14.23 -6.23
C GLU A 104 -32.42 13.91 -7.68
N THR A 105 -32.54 14.94 -8.52
CA THR A 105 -33.01 14.80 -9.90
C THR A 105 -32.04 15.29 -10.96
N GLU A 106 -31.21 16.28 -10.62
CA GLU A 106 -30.23 16.86 -11.54
C GLU A 106 -28.87 16.95 -10.82
N PRO A 107 -28.34 15.83 -10.30
CA PRO A 107 -27.15 15.82 -9.44
C PRO A 107 -25.96 16.48 -10.11
N ARG A 108 -25.72 16.23 -11.40
CA ARG A 108 -24.57 16.80 -12.13
C ARG A 108 -24.62 18.33 -12.22
N LYS A 109 -25.80 18.90 -12.49
CA LYS A 109 -25.96 20.37 -12.55
C LYS A 109 -25.82 20.99 -11.17
N VAL A 110 -26.40 20.38 -10.15
CA VAL A 110 -26.25 20.86 -8.77
C VAL A 110 -24.80 20.77 -8.31
N LEU A 111 -24.09 19.69 -8.64
CA LEU A 111 -22.66 19.57 -8.37
C LEU A 111 -21.85 20.67 -9.06
N THR A 112 -22.21 21.02 -10.31
CA THR A 112 -21.61 22.14 -11.03
C THR A 112 -21.89 23.48 -10.34
N LEU A 113 -23.11 23.71 -9.85
CA LEU A 113 -23.45 24.90 -9.08
C LEU A 113 -22.62 25.02 -7.81
N ILE A 114 -22.47 23.91 -7.06
CA ILE A 114 -21.63 23.87 -5.86
C ILE A 114 -20.16 24.13 -6.23
N ALA A 115 -19.66 23.56 -7.32
CA ALA A 115 -18.29 23.79 -7.76
C ALA A 115 -18.02 25.27 -8.10
N ILE A 116 -18.97 25.95 -8.77
CA ILE A 116 -18.84 27.38 -9.08
C ILE A 116 -18.94 28.23 -7.81
N PHE A 117 -19.90 27.93 -6.93
CA PHE A 117 -20.00 28.56 -5.61
C PHE A 117 -18.66 28.45 -4.86
N ALA A 118 -18.10 27.25 -4.85
CA ALA A 118 -16.88 26.95 -4.10
C ALA A 118 -15.64 27.68 -4.62
N GLN A 119 -15.62 28.17 -5.87
CA GLN A 119 -14.54 29.05 -6.36
C GLN A 119 -14.43 30.35 -5.54
N LYS A 120 -15.53 30.77 -4.92
CA LYS A 120 -15.63 31.98 -4.08
C LYS A 120 -15.70 31.64 -2.58
N PHE A 121 -15.28 30.44 -2.17
CA PHE A 121 -15.46 29.95 -0.79
C PHE A 121 -14.98 30.92 0.29
N ASP A 122 -13.79 31.53 0.12
CA ASP A 122 -13.22 32.48 1.09
C ASP A 122 -13.82 33.90 0.99
N GLU A 123 -14.58 34.20 -0.08
CA GLU A 123 -15.23 35.50 -0.27
C GLU A 123 -16.64 35.54 0.34
N VAL A 124 -17.24 34.37 0.58
CA VAL A 124 -18.60 34.23 1.11
C VAL A 124 -18.59 34.22 2.63
N HIS A 125 -19.54 34.92 3.26
CA HIS A 125 -19.59 35.04 4.72
C HIS A 125 -19.79 33.70 5.45
N ASP A 126 -20.69 32.85 4.94
CA ASP A 126 -20.93 31.50 5.46
C ASP A 126 -21.05 30.51 4.30
N PRO A 127 -19.93 29.93 3.82
CA PRO A 127 -19.93 29.07 2.64
C PRO A 127 -20.38 27.63 2.95
N LEU A 128 -20.39 27.22 4.22
CA LEU A 128 -20.58 25.83 4.63
C LEU A 128 -21.94 25.25 4.23
N PRO A 129 -23.07 25.95 4.39
CA PRO A 129 -24.38 25.37 4.07
C PRO A 129 -24.50 24.85 2.64
N MET A 130 -23.94 25.59 1.68
CA MET A 130 -24.01 25.25 0.27
C MET A 130 -23.08 24.08 -0.08
N VAL A 131 -21.84 24.08 0.43
CA VAL A 131 -20.91 22.95 0.20
C VAL A 131 -21.33 21.69 0.97
N ASP A 132 -22.02 21.82 2.11
CA ASP A 132 -22.46 20.67 2.91
C ASP A 132 -23.57 19.86 2.21
N ILE A 133 -24.18 20.40 1.15
CA ILE A 133 -25.05 19.63 0.24
C ILE A 133 -24.31 18.41 -0.30
N LEU A 134 -22.99 18.51 -0.53
CA LEU A 134 -22.12 17.40 -0.97
C LEU A 134 -22.24 16.17 -0.06
N PHE A 135 -22.33 16.39 1.25
CA PHE A 135 -22.45 15.31 2.24
C PHE A 135 -23.90 14.91 2.49
N ARG A 136 -24.82 15.90 2.59
CA ARG A 136 -26.25 15.66 2.86
C ARG A 136 -26.96 14.91 1.72
N LYS A 137 -26.48 15.05 0.48
CA LYS A 137 -27.02 14.40 -0.73
C LYS A 137 -25.99 13.52 -1.44
N ALA A 138 -25.00 13.02 -0.70
CA ALA A 138 -23.90 12.23 -1.26
C ALA A 138 -24.35 11.04 -2.10
N ASP A 139 -25.43 10.35 -1.71
CA ASP A 139 -25.92 9.17 -2.45
C ASP A 139 -26.25 9.47 -3.93
N TYR A 140 -26.67 10.70 -4.23
CA TYR A 140 -26.94 11.13 -5.60
C TYR A 140 -25.66 11.52 -6.36
N PHE A 141 -24.65 12.02 -5.66
CA PHE A 141 -23.34 12.35 -6.26
C PHE A 141 -22.43 11.13 -6.42
N ARG A 142 -22.67 10.07 -5.65
CA ARG A 142 -21.99 8.77 -5.75
C ARG A 142 -22.40 7.96 -6.99
N ALA A 143 -23.45 8.39 -7.69
CA ALA A 143 -23.88 7.78 -8.95
C ALA A 143 -22.78 7.84 -10.02
N VAL A 144 -22.78 6.87 -10.94
CA VAL A 144 -21.69 6.67 -11.92
C VAL A 144 -21.45 7.93 -12.76
N GLU A 145 -22.50 8.69 -13.05
CA GLU A 145 -22.46 9.88 -13.89
C GLU A 145 -21.83 11.11 -13.21
N CYS A 146 -21.70 11.09 -11.88
CA CYS A 146 -21.24 12.24 -11.08
C CYS A 146 -20.02 11.93 -10.21
N ALA A 147 -19.71 10.65 -9.98
CA ALA A 147 -18.72 10.23 -8.99
C ALA A 147 -17.33 10.85 -9.20
N ASP A 148 -16.84 10.92 -10.43
CA ASP A 148 -15.51 11.48 -10.72
C ASP A 148 -15.44 12.99 -10.45
N ASP A 149 -16.45 13.74 -10.92
CA ASP A 149 -16.58 15.19 -10.67
C ASP A 149 -16.73 15.46 -9.16
N TYR A 150 -17.47 14.60 -8.47
CA TYR A 150 -17.73 14.70 -7.04
C TYR A 150 -16.45 14.50 -6.21
N LEU A 151 -15.72 13.42 -6.47
CA LEU A 151 -14.44 13.12 -5.81
C LEU A 151 -13.41 14.23 -6.09
N THR A 152 -13.35 14.71 -7.32
CA THR A 152 -12.45 15.80 -7.71
C THR A 152 -12.76 17.09 -6.95
N LEU A 153 -14.05 17.44 -6.81
CA LEU A 153 -14.47 18.62 -6.06
C LEU A 153 -14.11 18.52 -4.57
N LEU A 154 -14.31 17.35 -3.95
CA LEU A 154 -13.92 17.14 -2.54
C LEU A 154 -12.41 17.31 -2.34
N VAL A 155 -11.59 16.69 -3.19
CA VAL A 155 -10.12 16.81 -3.13
C VAL A 155 -9.68 18.26 -3.37
N TRP A 156 -10.29 18.94 -4.33
CA TRP A 156 -9.96 20.33 -4.64
C TRP A 156 -10.31 21.27 -3.48
N LEU A 157 -11.49 21.13 -2.87
CA LEU A 157 -11.91 21.89 -1.68
C LEU A 157 -10.93 21.68 -0.52
N MET A 158 -10.57 20.42 -0.25
CA MET A 158 -9.60 20.04 0.78
C MET A 158 -8.21 20.65 0.56
N THR A 159 -7.76 20.70 -0.69
CA THR A 159 -6.43 21.21 -1.05
C THR A 159 -6.38 22.73 -1.03
N ARG A 160 -7.47 23.39 -1.46
CA ARG A 160 -7.49 24.84 -1.68
C ARG A 160 -7.85 25.64 -0.44
N TYR A 161 -8.76 25.13 0.41
CA TYR A 161 -9.35 25.91 1.50
C TYR A 161 -9.05 25.28 2.87
N PRO A 162 -8.11 25.85 3.66
CA PRO A 162 -7.74 25.32 4.98
C PRO A 162 -8.90 25.26 5.97
N SER A 163 -9.84 26.21 5.89
CA SER A 163 -11.05 26.25 6.73
C SER A 163 -12.01 25.10 6.43
N PHE A 164 -12.16 24.73 5.16
CA PHE A 164 -12.91 23.54 4.74
C PHE A 164 -12.20 22.26 5.22
N LYS A 165 -10.89 22.16 4.96
CA LYS A 165 -10.05 21.04 5.43
C LYS A 165 -10.28 20.79 6.92
N LYS A 166 -10.06 21.81 7.76
CA LYS A 166 -10.17 21.69 9.23
C LYS A 166 -11.53 21.16 9.70
N GLN A 167 -12.60 21.44 8.96
CA GLN A 167 -13.97 21.14 9.39
C GLN A 167 -14.58 19.90 8.73
N ARG A 168 -14.05 19.47 7.58
CA ARG A 168 -14.67 18.44 6.72
C ARG A 168 -13.71 17.36 6.25
N SER A 169 -12.44 17.36 6.67
CA SER A 169 -11.45 16.34 6.33
C SER A 169 -11.91 14.92 6.63
N GLN A 170 -12.37 14.67 7.86
CA GLN A 170 -12.93 13.39 8.29
C GLN A 170 -14.15 12.95 7.48
N HIS A 171 -15.03 13.90 7.14
CA HIS A 171 -16.19 13.62 6.29
C HIS A 171 -15.72 13.20 4.90
N CYS A 172 -14.83 13.96 4.26
CA CYS A 172 -14.29 13.61 2.95
C CYS A 172 -13.69 12.20 2.96
N TRP A 173 -12.81 11.89 3.92
CA TRP A 173 -12.22 10.56 4.04
C TRP A 173 -13.26 9.45 4.18
N THR A 174 -14.21 9.61 5.10
CA THR A 174 -15.25 8.61 5.39
C THR A 174 -16.13 8.37 4.17
N TYR A 175 -16.58 9.45 3.51
CA TYR A 175 -17.46 9.34 2.35
C TYR A 175 -16.76 8.68 1.15
N VAL A 176 -15.47 8.93 0.93
CA VAL A 176 -14.69 8.26 -0.13
C VAL A 176 -14.43 6.79 0.24
N CYS A 177 -14.16 6.49 1.51
CA CYS A 177 -14.05 5.11 1.99
C CYS A 177 -15.35 4.31 1.77
N ASP A 178 -16.51 4.90 2.04
CA ASP A 178 -17.81 4.28 1.77
C ASP A 178 -18.00 3.97 0.28
N MET A 179 -17.52 4.86 -0.62
CA MET A 179 -17.60 4.64 -2.07
C MET A 179 -16.74 3.45 -2.52
N LEU A 180 -15.76 3.02 -1.74
CA LEU A 180 -15.05 1.77 -2.00
C LEU A 180 -15.95 0.53 -1.86
N THR A 181 -17.17 0.63 -1.32
CA THR A 181 -18.13 -0.49 -1.32
C THR A 181 -18.76 -0.73 -2.69
N LEU A 182 -18.65 0.23 -3.62
CA LEU A 182 -19.18 0.11 -4.98
C LEU A 182 -18.41 -0.93 -5.80
N THR A 183 -19.04 -1.40 -6.89
CA THR A 183 -18.45 -2.45 -7.75
C THR A 183 -17.78 -1.90 -9.01
N ASN A 184 -18.12 -0.67 -9.41
CA ASN A 184 -17.62 -0.02 -10.62
C ASN A 184 -16.12 0.26 -10.55
N VAL A 185 -15.35 -0.34 -11.47
CA VAL A 185 -13.89 -0.27 -11.51
C VAL A 185 -13.36 1.16 -11.68
N ALA A 186 -13.98 1.97 -12.54
CA ALA A 186 -13.53 3.34 -12.80
C ALA A 186 -13.65 4.19 -11.53
N ILE A 187 -14.80 4.12 -10.88
CA ILE A 187 -15.07 4.85 -9.62
C ILE A 187 -14.12 4.39 -8.52
N LEU A 188 -13.87 3.09 -8.39
CA LEU A 188 -12.93 2.57 -7.38
C LEU A 188 -11.52 3.11 -7.59
N ASN A 189 -11.03 3.16 -8.83
CA ASN A 189 -9.74 3.77 -9.13
C ASN A 189 -9.70 5.25 -8.71
N THR A 190 -10.73 6.03 -9.08
CA THR A 190 -10.83 7.43 -8.68
C THR A 190 -10.89 7.59 -7.16
N CYS A 191 -11.62 6.71 -6.45
CA CYS A 191 -11.69 6.72 -4.98
C CYS A 191 -10.31 6.50 -4.35
N TYR A 192 -9.54 5.50 -4.79
CA TYR A 192 -8.20 5.26 -4.24
C TYR A 192 -7.26 6.44 -4.50
N TYR A 193 -7.30 7.05 -5.68
CA TYR A 193 -6.50 8.24 -5.97
C TYR A 193 -6.95 9.46 -5.17
N ALA A 194 -8.26 9.63 -4.95
CA ALA A 194 -8.80 10.67 -4.09
C ALA A 194 -8.39 10.47 -2.63
N LEU A 195 -8.42 9.23 -2.10
CA LEU A 195 -7.90 8.93 -0.76
C LEU A 195 -6.42 9.26 -0.64
N CYS A 196 -5.61 8.93 -1.65
CA CYS A 196 -4.21 9.32 -1.64
C CYS A 196 -4.06 10.84 -1.57
N ALA A 197 -4.79 11.58 -2.41
CA ALA A 197 -4.70 13.04 -2.44
C ALA A 197 -5.18 13.68 -1.12
N ILE A 198 -6.26 13.16 -0.53
CA ILE A 198 -6.78 13.61 0.77
C ILE A 198 -5.74 13.37 1.86
N ALA A 199 -5.15 12.17 1.94
CA ALA A 199 -4.16 11.85 2.95
C ALA A 199 -2.81 12.57 2.71
N ASP A 200 -2.46 12.91 1.47
CA ASP A 200 -1.29 13.75 1.17
C ASP A 200 -1.48 15.17 1.74
N VAL A 201 -2.72 15.68 1.70
CA VAL A 201 -3.11 16.98 2.29
C VAL A 201 -3.21 16.90 3.81
N ASP A 202 -3.66 15.77 4.36
CA ASP A 202 -3.90 15.59 5.80
C ASP A 202 -3.51 14.19 6.29
N ARG A 203 -2.25 14.04 6.71
CA ARG A 203 -1.64 12.73 7.01
C ARG A 203 -2.23 12.04 8.23
N ASP A 204 -2.65 12.83 9.22
CA ASP A 204 -3.14 12.31 10.50
C ASP A 204 -4.53 11.65 10.37
N LEU A 205 -5.27 11.95 9.28
CA LEU A 205 -6.59 11.38 9.00
C LEU A 205 -6.61 9.86 9.00
N VAL A 206 -5.55 9.22 8.48
CA VAL A 206 -5.50 7.76 8.38
C VAL A 206 -5.50 7.13 9.77
N ALA A 207 -4.79 7.76 10.72
CA ALA A 207 -4.76 7.32 12.10
C ALA A 207 -6.08 7.62 12.83
N GLU A 208 -6.70 8.77 12.57
CA GLU A 208 -7.95 9.20 13.21
C GLU A 208 -9.19 8.44 12.71
N CYS A 209 -9.33 8.30 11.40
CA CYS A 209 -10.51 7.73 10.75
C CYS A 209 -10.37 6.23 10.48
N GLY A 210 -9.14 5.72 10.49
CA GLY A 210 -8.82 4.34 10.20
C GLY A 210 -8.58 4.06 8.72
N TYR A 211 -7.83 2.99 8.48
CA TYR A 211 -7.46 2.51 7.16
C TYR A 211 -8.54 1.61 6.55
N PRO A 212 -8.90 1.73 5.25
CA PRO A 212 -9.97 0.95 4.61
C PRO A 212 -9.54 -0.50 4.27
N VAL A 213 -9.15 -1.27 5.29
CA VAL A 213 -8.57 -2.61 5.18
C VAL A 213 -9.41 -3.57 4.35
N SER A 214 -10.72 -3.65 4.60
CA SER A 214 -11.60 -4.60 3.91
C SER A 214 -11.65 -4.36 2.40
N ALA A 215 -11.74 -3.09 1.99
CA ALA A 215 -11.77 -2.71 0.58
C ALA A 215 -10.40 -2.96 -0.08
N VAL A 216 -9.32 -2.53 0.57
CA VAL A 216 -7.95 -2.70 0.09
C VAL A 216 -7.61 -4.18 -0.09
N SER A 217 -7.90 -5.03 0.91
CA SER A 217 -7.68 -6.48 0.84
C SER A 217 -8.44 -7.15 -0.31
N ARG A 218 -9.66 -6.70 -0.58
CA ARG A 218 -10.46 -7.17 -1.71
C ARG A 218 -9.88 -6.70 -3.05
N ASP A 219 -9.55 -5.43 -3.17
CA ASP A 219 -9.27 -4.79 -4.46
C ASP A 219 -7.81 -4.96 -4.94
N ILE A 220 -6.84 -5.19 -4.04
CA ILE A 220 -5.47 -5.61 -4.42
C ILE A 220 -5.50 -6.89 -5.27
N ARG A 221 -6.48 -7.77 -5.04
CA ARG A 221 -6.64 -9.02 -5.80
C ARG A 221 -7.34 -8.81 -7.15
N ARG A 222 -7.93 -7.64 -7.40
CA ARG A 222 -8.66 -7.33 -8.65
C ARG A 222 -7.74 -6.60 -9.62
N ARG A 223 -7.31 -7.28 -10.70
CA ARG A 223 -6.38 -6.73 -11.71
C ARG A 223 -6.69 -5.27 -12.14
N PRO A 224 -7.95 -4.86 -12.42
CA PRO A 224 -8.24 -3.50 -12.90
C PRO A 224 -8.10 -2.39 -11.84
N VAL A 225 -8.11 -2.74 -10.55
CA VAL A 225 -8.08 -1.79 -9.42
C VAL A 225 -6.80 -1.93 -8.57
N LYS A 226 -6.08 -3.04 -8.72
CA LYS A 226 -4.86 -3.39 -7.99
C LYS A 226 -3.88 -2.21 -7.90
N ALA A 227 -3.56 -1.58 -9.03
CA ALA A 227 -2.56 -0.51 -9.06
C ALA A 227 -2.95 0.70 -8.18
N ALA A 228 -4.24 1.07 -8.19
CA ALA A 228 -4.73 2.18 -7.37
C ALA A 228 -4.75 1.81 -5.88
N ALA A 229 -5.19 0.59 -5.54
CA ALA A 229 -5.17 0.09 -4.17
C ALA A 229 -3.74 -0.01 -3.60
N LEU A 230 -2.78 -0.52 -4.39
CA LEU A 230 -1.37 -0.57 -4.02
C LEU A 230 -0.77 0.84 -3.85
N SER A 231 -1.22 1.82 -4.62
CA SER A 231 -0.76 3.22 -4.48
C SER A 231 -1.14 3.80 -3.12
N LEU A 232 -2.32 3.46 -2.60
CA LEU A 232 -2.73 3.87 -1.25
C LEU A 232 -1.83 3.25 -0.18
N ILE A 233 -1.57 1.94 -0.26
CA ILE A 233 -0.67 1.24 0.68
C ILE A 233 0.74 1.83 0.64
N LEU A 234 1.24 2.12 -0.57
CA LEU A 234 2.60 2.64 -0.74
C LEU A 234 2.75 4.03 -0.09
N ARG A 235 1.76 4.91 -0.26
CA ARG A 235 1.80 6.27 0.30
C ARG A 235 1.49 6.29 1.79
N PHE A 236 0.57 5.43 2.23
CA PHE A 236 0.08 5.36 3.61
C PHE A 236 0.12 3.90 4.09
N PRO A 237 1.32 3.39 4.41
CA PRO A 237 1.49 1.99 4.79
C PRO A 237 0.75 1.71 6.11
N PRO A 238 -0.16 0.72 6.16
CA PRO A 238 -0.80 0.30 7.39
C PRO A 238 0.22 -0.33 8.34
N THR A 239 0.10 -0.02 9.63
CA THR A 239 0.92 -0.61 10.70
C THR A 239 0.37 -1.97 11.11
N SER A 240 1.14 -2.75 11.87
CA SER A 240 0.68 -4.02 12.44
C SER A 240 -0.49 -3.88 13.41
N GLU A 241 -0.66 -2.71 14.02
CA GLU A 241 -1.81 -2.38 14.88
C GLU A 241 -3.10 -2.15 14.10
N THR A 242 -3.02 -2.03 12.77
CA THR A 242 -4.20 -1.84 11.92
C THR A 242 -5.15 -3.02 12.06
N ARG A 243 -6.40 -2.74 12.40
CA ARG A 243 -7.43 -3.78 12.55
C ARG A 243 -7.52 -4.64 11.29
N LYS A 244 -7.43 -5.96 11.44
CA LYS A 244 -7.45 -6.95 10.34
C LYS A 244 -6.28 -6.83 9.36
N MET A 245 -5.12 -6.33 9.81
CA MET A 245 -3.92 -6.24 8.98
C MET A 245 -3.52 -7.59 8.34
N GLU A 246 -3.76 -8.70 9.05
CA GLU A 246 -3.53 -10.05 8.52
C GLU A 246 -4.30 -10.34 7.20
N GLU A 247 -5.51 -9.80 7.01
CA GLU A 247 -6.30 -9.98 5.80
C GLU A 247 -5.66 -9.24 4.62
N THR A 248 -5.09 -8.06 4.90
CA THR A 248 -4.35 -7.25 3.91
C THR A 248 -3.06 -7.95 3.52
N LEU A 249 -2.27 -8.42 4.49
CA LEU A 249 -1.02 -9.13 4.24
C LEU A 249 -1.25 -10.43 3.44
N LYS A 250 -2.26 -11.23 3.79
CA LYS A 250 -2.66 -12.43 3.02
C LYS A 250 -3.00 -12.07 1.58
N SER A 251 -3.80 -11.02 1.38
CA SER A 251 -4.18 -10.56 0.03
C SER A 251 -3.00 -10.01 -0.76
N LEU A 252 -2.09 -9.31 -0.07
CA LEU A 252 -0.88 -8.75 -0.66
C LEU A 252 0.13 -9.84 -1.03
N VAL A 253 0.30 -10.89 -0.23
CA VAL A 253 1.12 -12.07 -0.58
C VAL A 253 0.62 -12.72 -1.87
N ILE A 254 -0.71 -12.88 -2.02
CA ILE A 254 -1.30 -13.42 -3.24
C ILE A 254 -0.99 -12.52 -4.45
N ALA A 255 -1.16 -11.21 -4.30
CA ALA A 255 -0.88 -10.28 -5.40
C ALA A 255 0.62 -10.16 -5.70
N ALA A 256 1.46 -10.21 -4.67
CA ALA A 256 2.90 -10.15 -4.75
C ALA A 256 3.46 -11.31 -5.55
N ALA A 257 2.88 -12.51 -5.50
CA ALA A 257 3.34 -13.65 -6.32
C ALA A 257 3.36 -13.38 -7.83
N GLU A 258 2.58 -12.41 -8.34
CA GLU A 258 2.48 -12.08 -9.76
C GLU A 258 2.91 -10.63 -10.09
N ASP A 259 3.27 -9.82 -9.09
CA ASP A 259 3.46 -8.37 -9.26
C ASP A 259 4.63 -7.86 -8.40
N ASP A 260 5.70 -7.41 -9.06
CA ASP A 260 6.90 -6.89 -8.42
C ASP A 260 6.62 -5.67 -7.51
N ARG A 261 5.64 -4.82 -7.86
CA ARG A 261 5.29 -3.66 -7.03
C ARG A 261 4.66 -4.11 -5.74
N ALA A 262 3.77 -5.10 -5.80
CA ALA A 262 3.17 -5.69 -4.61
C ALA A 262 4.23 -6.40 -3.75
N ALA A 263 5.21 -7.07 -4.36
CA ALA A 263 6.33 -7.68 -3.63
C ALA A 263 7.19 -6.64 -2.91
N LEU A 264 7.51 -5.51 -3.54
CA LEU A 264 8.26 -4.42 -2.90
C LEU A 264 7.47 -3.78 -1.76
N ILE A 265 6.16 -3.58 -1.92
CA ILE A 265 5.30 -3.07 -0.85
C ILE A 265 5.27 -4.05 0.33
N LEU A 266 5.14 -5.35 0.05
CA LEU A 266 5.17 -6.39 1.08
C LEU A 266 6.48 -6.38 1.86
N MET A 267 7.61 -6.23 1.17
CA MET A 267 8.93 -6.08 1.79
C MET A 267 9.03 -4.82 2.66
N GLY A 268 8.48 -3.70 2.19
CA GLY A 268 8.41 -2.46 2.96
C GLY A 268 7.61 -2.63 4.24
N LEU A 269 6.44 -3.29 4.17
CA LEU A 269 5.61 -3.56 5.34
C LEU A 269 6.27 -4.54 6.31
N ALA A 270 7.07 -5.49 5.83
CA ALA A 270 7.81 -6.44 6.66
C ALA A 270 8.99 -5.81 7.43
N GLN A 271 9.32 -4.55 7.18
CA GLN A 271 10.25 -3.81 8.04
C GLN A 271 9.67 -3.55 9.43
N ASP A 272 8.34 -3.60 9.59
CA ASP A 272 7.69 -3.62 10.90
C ASP A 272 7.69 -5.04 11.48
N THR A 273 8.11 -5.18 12.74
CA THR A 273 8.24 -6.48 13.41
C THR A 273 6.91 -7.21 13.55
N GLY A 274 5.80 -6.48 13.80
CA GLY A 274 4.46 -7.07 13.92
C GLY A 274 3.96 -7.62 12.59
N ASN A 275 4.16 -6.88 11.50
CA ASN A 275 3.85 -7.35 10.15
C ASN A 275 4.70 -8.56 9.76
N ALA A 276 6.00 -8.55 10.08
CA ALA A 276 6.88 -9.69 9.86
C ALA A 276 6.42 -10.93 10.65
N MET A 277 5.98 -10.75 11.90
CA MET A 277 5.39 -11.82 12.71
C MET A 277 4.12 -12.39 12.04
N HIS A 278 3.21 -11.54 11.54
CA HIS A 278 2.01 -11.99 10.83
C HIS A 278 2.32 -12.80 9.57
N LEU A 279 3.42 -12.46 8.86
CA LEU A 279 3.90 -13.22 7.71
C LEU A 279 4.49 -14.59 8.10
N LEU A 280 5.11 -14.71 9.27
CA LEU A 280 5.59 -16.01 9.78
C LEU A 280 4.45 -16.89 10.28
N GLN A 281 3.40 -16.30 10.84
CA GLN A 281 2.17 -17.01 11.21
C GLN A 281 1.40 -17.54 9.99
N ASN A 282 1.62 -16.96 8.80
CA ASN A 282 1.01 -17.36 7.54
C ASN A 282 2.09 -17.58 6.47
N PRO A 283 2.90 -18.65 6.58
CA PRO A 283 4.12 -18.82 5.80
C PRO A 283 3.89 -19.27 4.34
N ASP A 284 2.72 -19.00 3.77
CA ASP A 284 2.40 -19.40 2.39
C ASP A 284 3.31 -18.77 1.34
N TRP A 285 3.85 -17.58 1.62
CA TRP A 285 4.83 -16.92 0.78
C TRP A 285 6.14 -17.71 0.65
N MET A 286 6.50 -18.54 1.65
CA MET A 286 7.73 -19.34 1.66
C MET A 286 7.70 -20.45 0.60
N THR A 287 6.54 -21.09 0.41
CA THR A 287 6.36 -22.18 -0.55
C THR A 287 5.86 -21.70 -1.90
N ARG A 288 5.01 -20.67 -1.92
CA ARG A 288 4.46 -20.11 -3.16
C ARG A 288 5.51 -19.36 -3.96
N GLY A 289 6.45 -18.73 -3.26
CA GLY A 289 7.38 -17.77 -3.83
C GLY A 289 6.72 -16.42 -4.14
N LEU A 290 7.57 -15.40 -4.19
CA LEU A 290 7.32 -14.09 -4.79
C LEU A 290 7.73 -14.13 -6.28
N PRO A 291 7.58 -13.05 -7.08
CA PRO A 291 7.71 -13.10 -8.53
C PRO A 291 9.03 -13.69 -9.02
N THR A 292 10.08 -13.53 -8.20
CA THR A 292 11.39 -14.12 -8.42
C THR A 292 11.89 -14.77 -7.14
N ALA A 293 12.77 -15.78 -7.26
CA ALA A 293 13.47 -16.35 -6.11
C ALA A 293 14.25 -15.29 -5.32
N ILE A 294 14.79 -14.29 -6.01
CA ILE A 294 15.46 -13.14 -5.39
C ILE A 294 14.49 -12.36 -4.51
N ASN A 295 13.26 -12.07 -4.97
CA ASN A 295 12.26 -11.37 -4.15
C ASN A 295 11.91 -12.18 -2.89
N THR A 296 11.72 -13.49 -3.02
CA THR A 296 11.43 -14.37 -1.87
C THR A 296 12.59 -14.38 -0.87
N MET A 297 13.82 -14.46 -1.37
CA MET A 297 15.03 -14.37 -0.55
C MET A 297 15.15 -13.02 0.16
N LEU A 298 14.87 -11.90 -0.53
CA LEU A 298 14.93 -10.57 0.06
C LEU A 298 13.91 -10.40 1.17
N LEU A 299 12.68 -10.90 0.99
CA LEU A 299 11.67 -10.89 2.06
C LEU A 299 12.15 -11.67 3.28
N LEU A 300 12.71 -12.87 3.08
CA LEU A 300 13.30 -13.63 4.19
C LEU A 300 14.43 -12.85 4.86
N CYS A 301 15.34 -12.24 4.09
CA CYS A 301 16.43 -11.43 4.63
C CYS A 301 15.94 -10.25 5.48
N ILE A 302 14.87 -9.56 5.04
CA ILE A 302 14.24 -8.46 5.79
C ILE A 302 13.68 -8.99 7.11
N ILE A 303 12.95 -10.12 7.09
CA ILE A 303 12.42 -10.73 8.31
C ILE A 303 13.55 -11.11 9.27
N LEU A 304 14.70 -11.59 8.76
CA LEU A 304 15.88 -11.95 9.58
C LEU A 304 16.63 -10.75 10.18
N LEU A 305 16.33 -9.52 9.75
CA LEU A 305 16.80 -8.31 10.44
C LEU A 305 16.20 -8.21 11.85
N HIS A 306 14.99 -8.73 12.04
CA HIS A 306 14.34 -8.85 13.35
C HIS A 306 14.93 -10.04 14.11
N THR A 307 15.87 -9.77 15.01
CA THR A 307 16.59 -10.82 15.77
C THR A 307 15.67 -11.77 16.51
N ASP A 308 14.58 -11.23 17.05
CA ASP A 308 13.63 -11.95 17.91
C ASP A 308 12.77 -12.95 17.10
N LEU A 309 12.67 -12.75 15.79
CA LEU A 309 11.90 -13.63 14.89
C LEU A 309 12.73 -14.82 14.36
N ARG A 310 14.05 -14.82 14.53
CA ARG A 310 14.93 -15.85 13.93
C ARG A 310 14.65 -17.25 14.45
N GLN A 311 14.28 -17.37 15.73
CA GLN A 311 13.88 -18.65 16.31
C GLN A 311 12.59 -19.16 15.67
N ILE A 312 11.61 -18.26 15.46
CA ILE A 312 10.33 -18.58 14.84
C ILE A 312 10.53 -19.01 13.38
N VAL A 313 11.46 -18.38 12.65
CA VAL A 313 11.83 -18.82 11.30
C VAL A 313 12.32 -20.27 11.32
N VAL A 314 13.18 -20.66 12.25
CA VAL A 314 13.68 -22.04 12.37
C VAL A 314 12.56 -23.02 12.70
N GLU A 315 11.61 -22.62 13.54
CA GLU A 315 10.47 -23.44 13.95
C GLU A 315 9.37 -23.53 12.88
N THR A 316 9.40 -22.65 11.87
CA THR A 316 8.42 -22.64 10.78
C THR A 316 8.64 -23.84 9.86
N PRO A 317 7.67 -24.76 9.69
CA PRO A 317 7.86 -26.00 8.93
C PRO A 317 8.30 -25.79 7.47
N LYS A 318 7.85 -24.68 6.86
CA LYS A 318 8.12 -24.34 5.45
C LYS A 318 9.51 -23.75 5.20
N THR A 319 10.32 -23.52 6.25
CA THR A 319 11.64 -22.88 6.10
C THR A 319 12.61 -23.74 5.30
N VAL A 320 12.61 -25.06 5.53
CA VAL A 320 13.49 -25.98 4.77
C VAL A 320 13.05 -26.06 3.30
N ASP A 321 11.73 -26.10 3.05
CA ASP A 321 11.18 -26.07 1.70
C ASP A 321 11.57 -24.79 0.95
N LEU A 322 11.52 -23.64 1.63
CA LEU A 322 11.96 -22.36 1.09
C LEU A 322 13.45 -22.40 0.71
N LEU A 323 14.31 -22.89 1.59
CA LEU A 323 15.75 -22.96 1.33
C LEU A 323 16.06 -23.89 0.14
N ASN A 324 15.37 -25.02 0.03
CA ASN A 324 15.44 -25.89 -1.14
C ASN A 324 14.98 -25.17 -2.42
N GLY A 325 13.84 -24.46 -2.37
CA GLY A 325 13.35 -23.68 -3.50
C GLY A 325 14.31 -22.59 -3.96
N LEU A 326 14.96 -21.89 -3.03
CA LEU A 326 15.98 -20.89 -3.33
C LEU A 326 17.19 -21.52 -4.03
N LEU A 327 17.67 -22.66 -3.54
CA LEU A 327 18.80 -23.37 -4.15
C LEU A 327 18.50 -23.85 -5.57
N LEU A 328 17.30 -24.38 -5.81
CA LEU A 328 16.84 -24.84 -7.13
C LEU A 328 16.73 -23.72 -8.17
N SER A 329 16.60 -22.46 -7.75
CA SER A 329 16.55 -21.32 -8.68
C SER A 329 17.86 -21.13 -9.47
N ASN A 330 18.96 -21.72 -9.00
CA ASN A 330 20.30 -21.65 -9.58
C ASN A 330 20.73 -20.23 -10.00
N SER A 331 20.32 -19.23 -9.22
CA SER A 331 20.70 -17.84 -9.46
C SER A 331 22.12 -17.58 -8.94
N VAL A 332 22.88 -16.78 -9.69
CA VAL A 332 24.26 -16.40 -9.35
C VAL A 332 24.30 -15.78 -7.95
N GLY A 333 25.21 -16.25 -7.10
CA GLY A 333 25.38 -15.74 -5.73
C GLY A 333 24.40 -16.31 -4.70
N MET A 334 23.45 -17.17 -5.10
CA MET A 334 22.44 -17.70 -4.18
C MET A 334 23.05 -18.60 -3.10
N THR A 335 24.10 -19.36 -3.40
CA THR A 335 24.77 -20.23 -2.41
C THR A 335 25.44 -19.44 -1.28
N GLU A 336 25.95 -18.26 -1.60
CA GLU A 336 26.61 -17.33 -0.70
C GLU A 336 25.58 -16.63 0.18
N VAL A 337 24.45 -16.23 -0.41
CA VAL A 337 23.32 -15.67 0.34
C VAL A 337 22.72 -16.71 1.29
N ILE A 338 22.53 -17.95 0.84
CA ILE A 338 22.08 -19.06 1.69
C ILE A 338 23.07 -19.28 2.84
N CYS A 339 24.38 -19.22 2.60
CA CYS A 339 25.39 -19.27 3.67
C CYS A 339 25.17 -18.17 4.71
N ILE A 340 24.91 -16.93 4.27
CA ILE A 340 24.64 -15.80 5.16
C ILE A 340 23.36 -16.04 5.97
N ILE A 341 22.29 -16.53 5.33
CA ILE A 341 21.02 -16.86 5.97
C ILE A 341 21.22 -17.91 7.06
N LEU A 342 21.81 -19.06 6.72
CA LEU A 342 22.04 -20.17 7.66
C LEU A 342 22.85 -19.73 8.89
N ARG A 343 23.85 -18.86 8.69
CA ARG A 343 24.69 -18.35 9.78
C ARG A 343 23.98 -17.34 10.68
N ARG A 344 22.87 -16.74 10.23
CA ARG A 344 22.04 -15.84 11.04
C ARG A 344 20.96 -16.58 11.82
N LEU A 345 20.56 -17.77 11.39
CA LEU A 345 19.57 -18.58 12.07
C LEU A 345 20.17 -19.24 13.34
N PRO A 346 19.38 -19.40 14.41
CA PRO A 346 19.78 -20.20 15.57
C PRO A 346 19.81 -21.68 15.18
N LEU A 347 21.00 -22.18 14.87
CA LEU A 347 21.19 -23.58 14.49
C LEU A 347 21.04 -24.50 15.70
N THR A 348 19.91 -25.20 15.79
CA THR A 348 19.67 -26.28 16.76
C THR A 348 19.99 -27.64 16.14
N PRO A 349 20.30 -28.67 16.96
CA PRO A 349 20.51 -30.02 16.43
C PRO A 349 19.35 -30.53 15.57
N ASP A 350 18.11 -30.28 15.99
CA ASP A 350 16.90 -30.70 15.28
C ASP A 350 16.76 -30.01 13.93
N PHE A 351 17.02 -28.69 13.88
CA PHE A 351 16.98 -27.95 12.62
C PHE A 351 18.08 -28.41 11.65
N VAL A 352 19.30 -28.60 12.15
CA VAL A 352 20.42 -29.11 11.33
C VAL A 352 20.13 -30.52 10.81
N GLN A 353 19.51 -31.37 11.64
CA GLN A 353 19.09 -32.70 11.22
C GLN A 353 18.01 -32.63 10.13
N SER A 354 17.01 -31.76 10.28
CA SER A 354 15.98 -31.51 9.26
C SER A 354 16.57 -31.02 7.93
N LEU A 355 17.58 -30.14 7.96
CA LEU A 355 18.33 -29.73 6.77
C LEU A 355 19.07 -30.90 6.08
N SER A 356 19.56 -31.87 6.84
CA SER A 356 20.20 -33.08 6.27
C SER A 356 19.18 -34.06 5.70
N GLU A 357 18.11 -34.34 6.46
CA GLU A 357 17.07 -35.32 6.10
C GLU A 357 16.25 -34.89 4.88
N SER A 358 16.00 -33.59 4.72
CA SER A 358 15.35 -33.02 3.54
C SER A 358 16.21 -33.08 2.26
N GLY A 359 17.48 -33.46 2.37
CA GLY A 359 18.43 -33.43 1.25
C GLY A 359 18.96 -32.04 0.90
N PHE A 360 18.58 -31.00 1.66
CA PHE A 360 19.05 -29.63 1.44
C PHE A 360 20.58 -29.54 1.52
N LEU A 361 21.19 -30.05 2.59
CA LEU A 361 22.65 -29.95 2.77
C LEU A 361 23.41 -30.66 1.65
N GLY A 362 22.95 -31.84 1.24
CA GLY A 362 23.58 -32.58 0.14
C GLY A 362 23.52 -31.80 -1.18
N SER A 363 22.36 -31.22 -1.48
CA SER A 363 22.16 -30.37 -2.66
C SER A 363 23.02 -29.10 -2.60
N TYR A 364 23.09 -28.46 -1.45
CA TYR A 364 23.87 -27.24 -1.23
C TYR A 364 25.36 -27.47 -1.48
N PHE A 365 25.93 -28.50 -0.85
CA PHE A 365 27.35 -28.82 -1.02
C PHE A 365 27.66 -29.29 -2.44
N SER A 366 26.77 -30.06 -3.08
CA SER A 366 26.95 -30.46 -4.48
C SER A 366 27.00 -29.25 -5.41
N SER A 367 26.06 -28.31 -5.26
CA SER A 367 26.01 -27.08 -6.05
C SER A 367 27.26 -26.21 -5.88
N VAL A 368 27.81 -26.11 -4.66
CA VAL A 368 29.08 -25.40 -4.44
C VAL A 368 30.25 -26.12 -5.11
N LEU A 369 30.31 -27.45 -5.03
CA LEU A 369 31.40 -28.23 -5.62
C LEU A 369 31.38 -28.22 -7.15
N GLU A 370 30.21 -28.08 -7.78
CA GLU A 370 30.08 -27.97 -9.24
C GLU A 370 30.63 -26.66 -9.80
N ASN A 371 30.54 -25.56 -9.04
CA ASN A 371 31.01 -24.24 -9.48
C ASN A 371 32.53 -24.05 -9.31
N GLU A 372 33.16 -24.76 -8.37
CA GLU A 372 34.60 -24.68 -7.99
C GLU A 372 35.17 -23.24 -7.79
N ASP A 373 34.32 -22.23 -7.63
CA ASP A 373 34.73 -20.86 -7.39
C ASP A 373 35.20 -20.64 -5.94
N ALA A 374 36.21 -19.78 -5.75
CA ALA A 374 36.82 -19.58 -4.44
C ALA A 374 35.84 -18.99 -3.40
N ASP A 375 34.91 -18.12 -3.81
CA ASP A 375 33.93 -17.49 -2.92
C ASP A 375 32.80 -18.47 -2.55
N THR A 376 32.35 -19.29 -3.51
CA THR A 376 31.39 -20.38 -3.24
C THR A 376 31.98 -21.42 -2.29
N LEU A 377 33.23 -21.85 -2.51
CA LEU A 377 33.95 -22.78 -1.63
C LEU A 377 34.17 -22.19 -0.24
N MET A 378 34.50 -20.91 -0.13
CA MET A 378 34.57 -20.21 1.16
C MET A 378 33.22 -20.22 1.88
N SER A 379 32.11 -20.06 1.15
CA SER A 379 30.75 -20.12 1.70
C SER A 379 30.42 -21.52 2.23
N ALA A 380 30.76 -22.59 1.50
CA ALA A 380 30.64 -23.96 1.99
C ALA A 380 31.47 -24.22 3.25
N LEU A 381 32.72 -23.74 3.31
CA LEU A 381 33.56 -23.86 4.50
C LEU A 381 32.93 -23.15 5.71
N ARG A 382 32.32 -21.98 5.51
CA ARG A 382 31.63 -21.24 6.58
C ARG A 382 30.36 -21.94 7.06
N VAL A 383 29.58 -22.54 6.16
CA VAL A 383 28.44 -23.38 6.53
C VAL A 383 28.92 -24.59 7.33
N LEU A 384 29.96 -25.26 6.85
CA LEU A 384 30.52 -26.45 7.50
C LEU A 384 31.06 -26.15 8.91
N ASP A 385 31.76 -25.00 9.08
CA ASP A 385 32.18 -24.50 10.40
C ASP A 385 30.99 -24.33 11.34
N ALA A 386 29.93 -23.65 10.89
CA ALA A 386 28.74 -23.37 11.69
C ALA A 386 28.01 -24.66 12.09
N LEU A 387 27.76 -25.56 11.14
CA LEU A 387 27.08 -26.83 11.39
C LEU A 387 27.89 -27.73 12.34
N SER A 388 29.21 -27.81 12.15
CA SER A 388 30.08 -28.74 12.90
C SER A 388 30.17 -28.44 14.40
N ARG A 389 29.81 -27.22 14.81
CA ARG A 389 29.73 -26.81 16.21
C ARG A 389 28.44 -27.24 16.91
N VAL A 390 27.42 -27.64 16.15
CA VAL A 390 26.09 -27.99 16.65
C VAL A 390 25.95 -29.51 16.80
N CYS A 391 25.93 -30.24 15.69
CA CYS A 391 25.81 -31.70 15.68
C CYS A 391 26.53 -32.30 14.47
N TYR A 392 26.56 -33.63 14.37
CA TYR A 392 27.11 -34.34 13.22
C TYR A 392 26.00 -34.66 12.21
N VAL A 393 26.27 -34.42 10.93
CA VAL A 393 25.43 -34.87 9.79
C VAL A 393 26.29 -35.58 8.74
N ARG A 394 25.68 -36.40 7.88
CA ARG A 394 26.42 -37.26 6.93
C ARG A 394 27.26 -36.46 5.94
N GLU A 395 26.76 -35.30 5.51
CA GLU A 395 27.38 -34.43 4.53
C GLU A 395 28.73 -33.88 5.02
N MET A 396 28.93 -33.80 6.34
CA MET A 396 30.23 -33.43 6.92
C MET A 396 31.33 -34.44 6.57
N SER A 397 30.99 -35.73 6.51
CA SER A 397 31.93 -36.78 6.11
C SER A 397 32.22 -36.70 4.62
N GLU A 398 31.22 -36.40 3.81
CA GLU A 398 31.35 -36.26 2.35
C GLU A 398 32.28 -35.09 2.00
N MET A 399 32.20 -33.99 2.76
CA MET A 399 33.06 -32.81 2.57
C MET A 399 34.50 -32.97 3.07
N VAL A 400 34.85 -34.06 3.78
CA VAL A 400 36.22 -34.27 4.31
C VAL A 400 37.27 -34.25 3.21
N ASP A 401 36.99 -34.87 2.06
CA ASP A 401 37.94 -34.96 0.97
C ASP A 401 38.24 -33.59 0.36
N THR A 402 37.21 -32.78 0.15
CA THR A 402 37.34 -31.39 -0.29
C THR A 402 38.15 -30.56 0.72
N VAL A 403 37.86 -30.68 2.02
CA VAL A 403 38.60 -29.96 3.06
C VAL A 403 40.09 -30.36 3.06
N VAL A 404 40.40 -31.65 2.93
CA VAL A 404 41.79 -32.13 2.87
C VAL A 404 42.50 -31.60 1.62
N ARG A 405 41.82 -31.59 0.46
CA ARG A 405 42.33 -31.02 -0.79
C ARG A 405 42.71 -29.55 -0.59
N LEU A 406 41.76 -28.74 -0.11
CA LEU A 406 41.95 -27.30 0.09
C LEU A 406 43.07 -26.96 1.08
N ILE A 407 43.28 -27.78 2.11
CA ILE A 407 44.38 -27.60 3.07
C ILE A 407 45.75 -27.86 2.44
N LYS A 408 45.86 -28.88 1.59
CA LYS A 408 47.13 -29.33 1.01
C LYS A 408 47.54 -28.51 -0.20
N GLU A 409 46.59 -27.99 -0.95
CA GLU A 409 46.85 -27.14 -2.09
C GLU A 409 47.19 -25.72 -1.63
N PRO A 410 48.21 -25.08 -2.22
CA PRO A 410 48.56 -23.70 -1.91
C PRO A 410 47.49 -22.76 -2.50
N ASN A 411 46.47 -22.44 -1.71
CA ASN A 411 45.38 -21.54 -2.11
C ASN A 411 45.02 -20.59 -0.96
N THR A 412 44.18 -19.58 -1.26
CA THR A 412 43.72 -18.60 -0.26
C THR A 412 42.78 -19.20 0.77
N LEU A 413 42.21 -20.39 0.51
CA LEU A 413 41.25 -21.08 1.35
C LEU A 413 41.89 -22.04 2.36
N SER A 414 43.19 -22.37 2.23
CA SER A 414 43.84 -23.42 3.04
C SER A 414 43.72 -23.14 4.54
N SER A 415 43.86 -21.87 4.95
CA SER A 415 43.71 -21.47 6.36
C SER A 415 42.27 -21.65 6.87
N ALA A 416 41.27 -21.31 6.05
CA ALA A 416 39.86 -21.49 6.40
C ALA A 416 39.53 -22.99 6.50
N ALA A 417 39.94 -23.78 5.52
CA ALA A 417 39.75 -25.22 5.51
C ALA A 417 40.45 -25.90 6.71
N ALA A 418 41.66 -25.46 7.07
CA ALA A 418 42.37 -25.94 8.25
C ALA A 418 41.62 -25.61 9.55
N SER A 419 41.01 -24.43 9.65
CA SER A 419 40.15 -24.07 10.78
C SER A 419 38.94 -25.00 10.90
N VAL A 420 38.21 -25.21 9.80
CA VAL A 420 37.03 -26.09 9.75
C VAL A 420 37.39 -27.53 10.13
N SER A 421 38.56 -28.02 9.70
CA SER A 421 39.02 -29.37 10.03
C SER A 421 39.14 -29.62 11.53
N VAL A 422 39.44 -28.59 12.34
CA VAL A 422 39.52 -28.69 13.81
C VAL A 422 38.15 -29.02 14.39
N ASP A 423 37.11 -28.33 13.95
CA ASP A 423 35.75 -28.52 14.44
C ASP A 423 35.16 -29.85 13.92
N LEU A 424 35.41 -30.20 12.66
CA LEU A 424 35.03 -31.51 12.12
C LEU A 424 35.70 -32.68 12.86
N ALA A 425 36.97 -32.55 13.27
CA ALA A 425 37.67 -33.59 14.02
C ALA A 425 37.04 -33.88 15.40
N LYS A 426 36.17 -32.99 15.91
CA LYS A 426 35.36 -33.25 17.11
C LYS A 426 34.30 -34.33 16.88
N HIS A 427 34.05 -34.73 15.63
CA HIS A 427 33.16 -35.84 15.25
C HIS A 427 33.96 -37.10 14.91
N SER A 428 33.56 -38.26 15.43
CA SER A 428 34.39 -39.49 15.39
C SER A 428 34.62 -40.00 13.96
N LYS A 429 33.57 -39.94 13.14
CA LYS A 429 33.60 -40.36 11.74
C LYS A 429 34.49 -39.45 10.88
N CYS A 430 34.38 -38.13 11.01
CA CYS A 430 35.28 -37.21 10.31
C CYS A 430 36.74 -37.37 10.77
N ALA A 431 36.98 -37.56 12.08
CA ALA A 431 38.33 -37.78 12.61
C ALA A 431 38.99 -39.07 12.08
N SER A 432 38.23 -40.17 11.90
CA SER A 432 38.76 -41.39 11.29
C SER A 432 39.09 -41.18 9.81
N MET A 433 38.24 -40.48 9.07
CA MET A 433 38.49 -40.14 7.66
C MET A 433 39.73 -39.25 7.49
N PHE A 434 39.90 -38.20 8.31
CA PHE A 434 41.11 -37.38 8.24
C PHE A 434 42.40 -38.18 8.52
N LYS A 435 42.36 -39.16 9.44
CA LYS A 435 43.49 -40.07 9.68
C LYS A 435 43.79 -40.92 8.45
N GLN A 436 42.76 -41.50 7.83
CA GLN A 436 42.91 -42.29 6.59
C GLN A 436 43.53 -41.46 5.46
N LYS A 437 43.13 -40.18 5.34
CA LYS A 437 43.64 -39.24 4.34
C LYS A 437 45.01 -38.62 4.70
N LYS A 438 45.65 -39.13 5.77
CA LYS A 438 46.99 -38.74 6.26
C LYS A 438 47.11 -37.25 6.62
N LEU A 439 46.02 -36.55 6.92
CA LEU A 439 46.05 -35.13 7.32
C LEU A 439 46.89 -34.88 8.59
N PRO A 440 46.88 -35.75 9.62
CA PRO A 440 47.78 -35.60 10.77
C PRO A 440 49.27 -35.65 10.42
N LYS A 441 49.66 -36.34 9.34
CA LYS A 441 51.06 -36.38 8.88
C LYS A 441 51.44 -35.06 8.20
N PHE A 442 50.52 -34.50 7.41
CA PHE A 442 50.69 -33.20 6.76
C PHE A 442 50.95 -32.10 7.80
N PHE A 443 50.10 -31.97 8.82
CA PHE A 443 50.26 -30.94 9.86
C PHE A 443 51.53 -31.05 10.73
N LYS A 444 52.27 -32.16 10.65
CA LYS A 444 53.55 -32.35 11.34
C LYS A 444 54.76 -31.89 10.53
N GLN A 445 54.57 -31.46 9.28
CA GLN A 445 55.66 -30.99 8.44
C GLN A 445 56.26 -29.69 9.01
N PRO A 446 57.60 -29.55 9.02
CA PRO A 446 58.27 -28.40 9.63
C PRO A 446 58.00 -27.09 8.87
N ASP A 447 57.83 -27.18 7.55
CA ASP A 447 57.85 -26.05 6.60
C ASP A 447 56.45 -25.47 6.30
N LEU A 448 55.46 -25.75 7.16
CA LEU A 448 54.11 -25.22 6.99
C LEU A 448 54.04 -23.72 7.29
N ASP A 449 53.19 -23.02 6.53
CA ASP A 449 52.81 -21.63 6.81
C ASP A 449 52.43 -21.44 8.30
N PRO A 450 52.88 -20.35 8.96
CA PRO A 450 52.63 -20.14 10.38
C PRO A 450 51.15 -20.18 10.79
N LYS A 451 50.23 -19.68 9.95
CA LYS A 451 48.78 -19.74 10.23
C LYS A 451 48.28 -21.17 10.13
N LEU A 452 48.68 -21.90 9.10
CA LEU A 452 48.34 -23.33 8.95
C LEU A 452 48.87 -24.16 10.11
N LYS A 453 50.11 -23.90 10.57
CA LYS A 453 50.72 -24.57 11.71
C LYS A 453 49.93 -24.38 13.00
N LYS A 454 49.39 -23.16 13.24
CA LYS A 454 48.51 -22.87 14.39
C LYS A 454 47.25 -23.75 14.37
N TYR A 455 46.56 -23.85 13.24
CA TYR A 455 45.38 -24.71 13.11
C TYR A 455 45.73 -26.20 13.17
N GLY A 456 46.84 -26.60 12.55
CA GLY A 456 47.35 -27.97 12.59
C GLY A 456 47.63 -28.46 14.00
N ASN A 457 48.23 -27.63 14.85
CA ASN A 457 48.46 -27.97 16.26
C ASN A 457 47.14 -28.17 17.03
N ARG A 458 46.13 -27.31 16.79
CA ARG A 458 44.78 -27.46 17.39
C ARG A 458 44.08 -28.73 16.88
N PHE A 459 44.22 -29.03 15.60
CA PHE A 459 43.66 -30.24 15.01
C PHE A 459 44.27 -31.50 15.63
N LEU A 460 45.60 -31.54 15.77
CA LEU A 460 46.32 -32.67 16.37
C LEU A 460 45.93 -32.90 17.84
N SER A 461 45.68 -31.84 18.60
CA SER A 461 45.23 -31.98 20.00
C SER A 461 43.83 -32.56 20.10
N VAL A 462 42.89 -32.16 19.23
CA VAL A 462 41.54 -32.73 19.14
C VAL A 462 41.58 -34.21 18.76
N ILE A 463 42.43 -34.60 17.81
CA ILE A 463 42.55 -36.02 17.42
C ILE A 463 43.19 -36.86 18.53
N ALA A 464 44.14 -36.30 19.30
CA ALA A 464 44.81 -37.01 20.38
C ALA A 464 43.88 -37.23 21.58
N SER A 465 43.02 -36.27 21.93
CA SER A 465 42.06 -36.40 23.04
C SER A 465 41.04 -37.50 22.80
N LYS A 466 40.68 -37.76 21.54
CA LYS A 466 39.79 -38.88 21.14
C LYS A 466 40.40 -40.27 21.18
N LYS A 467 41.71 -40.43 21.42
CA LYS A 467 42.30 -41.76 21.66
C LYS A 467 42.11 -42.24 23.10
N LYS A 468 41.65 -41.36 24.00
CA LYS A 468 41.52 -41.62 25.45
C LYS A 468 40.07 -41.88 25.91
N LYS A 469 39.10 -41.78 24.99
CA LYS A 469 37.70 -42.18 25.16
C LYS A 469 37.40 -43.23 24.11
#